data_AF-A0A5C5PSA5-F1
#
_entry.id   AF-A0A5C5PSA5-F1
#
_cell.length_a   1.000
_cell.length_b   1.000
_cell.length_c   1.000
_cell.angle_alpha   90.00
_cell.angle_beta   90.00
_cell.angle_gamma   90.00
#
_symmetry.space_group_name_H-M   'P 1'
#
loop_
_entity.id
_entity.type
_entity.pdbx_description
1 polymer ?
#
loop_
_entity_poly.entity_id
_entity_poly.type
_entity_poly.pdbx_seq_one_letter_code
_entity_poly.pdbx_strand_id
1 'polypeptide(L)'
;MTKLPTAIKLHKVSKTLSLTYGPDEVYTLPAEFLRVHSPSAEVQGHGKPILQYGKIDVGLSKVEPAGQYALKLTFDDGHDSGLFTWDYLYELGKRQDALWADYLEELKKAGKTRDPAVSVVKLML
;
A
#
# COMPACT_ATOMS: atom_id res chain seq x y z
N MET A 1 -16.18 5.56 -14.97
CA MET A 1 -15.07 5.61 -15.94
C MET A 1 -13.80 5.29 -15.19
N THR A 2 -13.10 4.21 -15.54
CA THR A 2 -11.86 3.81 -14.88
C THR A 2 -10.81 4.91 -15.07
N LYS A 3 -10.29 5.46 -13.97
CA LYS A 3 -9.22 6.45 -14.01
C LYS A 3 -7.90 5.73 -14.22
N LEU A 4 -7.35 5.85 -15.43
CA LEU A 4 -6.04 5.30 -15.78
C LEU A 4 -4.97 6.38 -15.57
N PRO A 5 -3.84 6.06 -14.91
CA PRO A 5 -2.74 6.99 -14.81
C PRO A 5 -2.10 7.18 -16.20
N THR A 6 -1.76 8.42 -16.53
CA THR A 6 -0.99 8.79 -17.71
C THR A 6 0.49 8.43 -17.56
N ALA A 7 1.01 8.41 -16.32
CA ALA A 7 2.35 7.93 -16.03
C ALA A 7 2.43 7.18 -14.69
N ILE A 8 3.26 6.15 -14.66
CA ILE A 8 3.55 5.36 -13.45
C ILE A 8 5.06 5.30 -13.30
N LYS A 9 5.58 5.74 -12.15
CA LYS A 9 7.01 5.71 -11.85
C LYS A 9 7.25 4.92 -10.58
N LEU A 10 8.04 3.87 -10.69
CA LEU A 10 8.50 3.09 -9.54
C LEU A 10 9.86 3.62 -9.08
N HIS A 11 9.89 4.15 -7.86
CA HIS A 11 11.12 4.57 -7.19
C HIS A 11 11.60 3.44 -6.28
N LYS A 12 12.42 2.53 -6.83
CA LYS A 12 12.93 1.36 -6.09
C LYS A 12 13.73 1.75 -4.84
N VAL A 13 14.56 2.78 -4.93
CA VAL A 13 15.39 3.26 -3.82
C VAL A 13 14.54 3.82 -2.69
N SER A 14 13.55 4.66 -3.02
CA SER A 14 12.66 5.29 -2.03
C SER A 14 11.48 4.39 -1.64
N LYS A 15 11.35 3.21 -2.25
CA LYS A 15 10.24 2.27 -2.05
C LYS A 15 8.87 2.96 -2.26
N THR A 16 8.74 3.83 -3.26
CA THR A 16 7.50 4.55 -3.57
C THR A 16 7.04 4.35 -5.01
N LEU A 17 5.73 4.42 -5.23
CA LEU A 17 5.08 4.39 -6.53
C LEU A 17 4.41 5.74 -6.76
N SER A 18 4.82 6.47 -7.80
CA SER A 18 4.18 7.70 -8.22
C SER A 18 3.24 7.43 -9.38
N LEU A 19 1.99 7.87 -9.22
CA LEU A 19 0.90 7.74 -10.19
C LEU A 19 0.47 9.14 -10.62
N THR A 20 0.64 9.45 -11.90
CA THR A 20 0.20 10.71 -12.51
C THR A 20 -1.07 10.44 -13.30
N TYR A 21 -2.15 11.15 -13.00
CA TYR A 21 -3.42 11.06 -13.73
C TYR A 21 -3.66 12.30 -14.60
N GLY A 22 -3.09 13.45 -14.22
CA GLY A 22 -3.20 14.73 -14.91
C GLY A 22 -2.06 15.68 -14.49
N PRO A 23 -2.03 16.92 -15.03
CA PRO A 23 -0.95 17.87 -14.80
C PRO A 23 -0.76 18.26 -13.32
N ASP A 24 -1.83 18.22 -12.52
CA ASP A 24 -1.80 18.53 -11.08
C ASP A 24 -2.22 17.33 -10.20
N GLU A 25 -2.54 16.18 -10.82
CA GLU A 25 -3.00 14.97 -10.12
C GLU A 25 -1.86 13.95 -10.08
N VAL A 26 -0.91 14.16 -9.17
CA VAL A 26 0.21 13.24 -8.92
C VAL A 26 0.12 12.70 -7.50
N TYR A 27 -0.05 11.39 -7.38
CA TYR A 27 -0.10 10.69 -6.08
C TYR A 27 1.16 9.88 -5.88
N THR A 28 1.75 9.94 -4.69
CA THR A 28 2.94 9.14 -4.35
C THR A 28 2.60 8.21 -3.19
N LEU A 29 2.51 6.93 -3.52
CA LEU A 29 2.11 5.86 -2.62
C LEU A 29 3.35 5.08 -2.16
N PRO A 30 3.67 5.02 -0.86
CA PRO A 30 4.76 4.19 -0.39
C PRO A 30 4.40 2.70 -0.51
N ALA A 31 5.43 1.87 -0.70
CA ALA A 31 5.30 0.42 -0.82
C ALA A 31 4.65 -0.19 0.43
N GLU A 32 4.97 0.32 1.63
CA GLU A 32 4.30 -0.10 2.86
C GLU A 32 2.79 0.12 2.79
N PHE A 33 2.36 1.33 2.43
CA PHE A 33 0.95 1.65 2.32
C PHE A 33 0.23 0.73 1.31
N LEU A 34 0.84 0.53 0.14
CA LEU A 34 0.30 -0.39 -0.85
C LEU A 34 0.24 -1.83 -0.32
N ARG A 35 1.24 -2.27 0.43
CA ARG A 35 1.30 -3.63 0.96
C ARG A 35 0.25 -3.90 2.03
N VAL A 36 0.02 -2.95 2.94
CA VAL A 36 -0.96 -3.09 4.04
C VAL A 36 -2.39 -2.97 3.52
N HIS A 37 -2.59 -2.17 2.46
CA HIS A 37 -3.87 -2.03 1.76
C HIS A 37 -3.96 -2.91 0.50
N SER A 38 -3.14 -3.95 0.38
CA SER A 38 -3.19 -4.81 -0.80
C SER A 38 -4.44 -5.70 -0.77
N PRO A 39 -5.30 -5.67 -1.79
CA PRO A 39 -6.43 -6.57 -1.90
C PRO A 39 -5.94 -7.88 -2.52
N SER A 40 -5.07 -8.61 -1.83
CA SER A 40 -4.60 -9.91 -2.32
C SER A 40 -5.82 -10.78 -2.61
N ALA A 41 -5.92 -11.30 -3.83
CA ALA A 41 -7.08 -12.05 -4.33
C ALA A 41 -7.37 -13.34 -3.55
N GLU A 42 -6.51 -13.73 -2.60
CA GLU A 42 -6.76 -14.79 -1.62
C GLU A 42 -7.78 -14.39 -0.53
N VAL A 43 -8.05 -13.09 -0.36
CA VAL A 43 -8.97 -12.57 0.67
C VAL A 43 -10.35 -12.22 0.10
N GLN A 44 -10.66 -12.60 -1.15
CA GLN A 44 -12.06 -12.56 -1.63
C GLN A 44 -12.89 -13.77 -1.17
N GLY A 45 -12.27 -14.75 -0.49
CA GLY A 45 -12.95 -15.84 0.21
C GLY A 45 -12.76 -15.75 1.73
N HIS A 46 -13.73 -15.15 2.43
CA HIS A 46 -14.03 -15.45 3.86
C HIS A 46 -13.02 -15.03 4.96
N GLY A 47 -12.18 -14.01 4.77
CA GLY A 47 -11.29 -13.51 5.83
C GLY A 47 -11.44 -12.01 6.09
N LYS A 48 -11.51 -11.60 7.37
CA LYS A 48 -11.24 -10.21 7.73
C LYS A 48 -9.83 -9.86 7.26
N PRO A 49 -9.58 -8.67 6.67
CA PRO A 49 -8.23 -8.26 6.31
C PRO A 49 -7.36 -8.33 7.57
N ILE A 50 -6.31 -9.15 7.53
CA ILE A 50 -5.38 -9.29 8.65
C ILE A 50 -4.54 -8.02 8.67
N LEU A 51 -4.57 -7.28 9.79
CA LEU A 51 -3.73 -6.11 10.01
C LEU A 51 -2.25 -6.49 9.81
N GLN A 52 -1.67 -6.00 8.73
CA GLN A 52 -0.26 -6.21 8.42
C GLN A 52 0.56 -5.20 9.24
N TYR A 53 1.54 -5.64 10.00
CA TYR A 53 2.40 -4.77 10.82
C TYR A 53 3.87 -5.19 10.71
N GLY A 54 4.80 -4.32 11.11
CA GLY A 54 6.24 -4.61 11.00
C GLY A 54 6.76 -4.62 9.55
N LYS A 55 6.02 -4.04 8.60
CA LYS A 55 6.33 -4.05 7.16
C LYS A 55 6.89 -2.72 6.65
N ILE A 56 7.39 -1.86 7.54
CA ILE A 56 7.97 -0.56 7.14
C ILE A 56 9.08 -0.67 6.10
N ASP A 57 9.85 -1.76 6.13
CA ASP A 57 10.94 -1.97 5.19
C ASP A 57 10.49 -2.58 3.84
N VAL A 58 9.19 -2.89 3.67
CA VAL A 58 8.73 -3.51 2.43
C VAL A 58 8.98 -2.60 1.23
N GLY A 59 9.66 -3.14 0.22
CA GLY A 59 9.92 -2.49 -1.05
C GLY A 59 9.01 -3.03 -2.15
N LEU A 60 8.85 -2.23 -3.20
CA LEU A 60 8.31 -2.69 -4.48
C LEU A 60 9.47 -3.19 -5.35
N SER A 61 9.48 -4.49 -5.62
CA SER A 61 10.48 -5.14 -6.48
C SER A 61 10.15 -4.93 -7.96
N LYS A 62 8.86 -5.09 -8.32
CA LYS A 62 8.38 -4.97 -9.70
C LYS A 62 6.95 -4.39 -9.75
N VAL A 63 6.66 -3.70 -10.84
CA VAL A 63 5.33 -3.20 -11.19
C VAL A 63 5.04 -3.56 -12.64
N GLU A 64 3.92 -4.23 -12.89
CA GLU A 64 3.54 -4.67 -14.24
C GLU A 64 2.05 -4.48 -14.45
N PRO A 65 1.61 -3.94 -15.60
CA PRO A 65 0.18 -3.87 -15.91
C PRO A 65 -0.40 -5.28 -16.04
N ALA A 66 -1.46 -5.56 -15.26
CA ALA A 66 -2.23 -6.79 -15.35
C ALA A 66 -3.42 -6.55 -16.30
N GLY A 67 -3.17 -6.75 -17.60
CA GLY A 67 -4.15 -6.47 -18.65
C GLY A 67 -4.46 -4.98 -18.75
N GLN A 68 -5.74 -4.64 -18.92
CA GLN A 68 -6.20 -3.25 -19.10
C GLN A 68 -6.90 -2.65 -17.87
N TYR A 69 -7.07 -3.43 -16.79
CA TYR A 69 -7.93 -3.02 -15.67
C TYR A 69 -7.20 -2.97 -14.31
N ALA A 70 -6.00 -3.52 -14.21
CA ALA A 70 -5.24 -3.56 -12.96
C ALA A 70 -3.73 -3.44 -13.17
N LEU A 71 -3.04 -3.21 -12.06
CA LEU A 71 -1.61 -3.15 -11.91
C LEU A 71 -1.18 -4.24 -10.93
N LYS A 72 -0.33 -5.16 -11.39
CA LYS A 72 0.31 -6.14 -10.55
C LYS A 72 1.53 -5.51 -9.88
N LEU A 73 1.56 -5.54 -8.56
CA LEU A 73 2.67 -5.10 -7.72
C LEU A 73 3.33 -6.30 -7.06
N THR A 74 4.64 -6.43 -7.27
CA THR A 74 5.48 -7.43 -6.63
C THR A 74 6.29 -6.76 -5.53
N PHE A 75 6.09 -7.22 -4.29
CA PHE A 75 6.78 -6.73 -3.11
C PHE A 75 7.96 -7.65 -2.75
N ASP A 76 9.00 -7.06 -2.18
CA ASP A 76 10.24 -7.77 -1.85
C ASP A 76 10.11 -8.70 -0.63
N ASP A 77 9.08 -8.50 0.20
CA ASP A 77 8.75 -9.34 1.37
C ASP A 77 8.20 -10.74 0.99
N GLY A 78 8.36 -11.16 -0.27
CA GLY A 78 7.85 -12.42 -0.81
C GLY A 78 6.39 -12.38 -1.25
N HIS A 79 5.77 -11.19 -1.34
CA HIS A 79 4.40 -11.04 -1.81
C HIS A 79 4.37 -10.63 -3.29
N ASP A 80 4.05 -11.56 -4.19
CA ASP A 80 4.03 -11.29 -5.64
C ASP A 80 2.63 -11.20 -6.27
N SER A 81 1.57 -11.40 -5.50
CA SER A 81 0.18 -11.50 -5.99
C SER A 81 -0.69 -10.26 -5.75
N GLY A 82 -0.07 -9.09 -5.48
CA GLY A 82 -0.80 -7.85 -5.26
C GLY A 82 -1.40 -7.31 -6.55
N LEU A 83 -2.70 -7.51 -6.79
CA LEU A 83 -3.42 -6.95 -7.94
C LEU A 83 -4.22 -5.72 -7.51
N PHE A 84 -3.88 -4.56 -8.06
CA PHE A 84 -4.56 -3.31 -7.75
C PHE A 84 -5.29 -2.81 -8.97
N THR A 85 -6.62 -2.72 -8.92
CA THR A 85 -7.37 -2.12 -10.01
C THR A 85 -7.02 -0.64 -10.14
N TRP A 86 -7.11 -0.09 -11.35
CA TRP A 86 -6.80 1.33 -11.57
C TRP A 86 -7.67 2.28 -10.74
N ASP A 87 -8.96 1.95 -10.61
CA ASP A 87 -9.90 2.69 -9.78
C ASP A 87 -9.49 2.67 -8.31
N TYR A 88 -9.07 1.50 -7.81
CA TYR A 88 -8.61 1.36 -6.44
C TYR A 88 -7.29 2.11 -6.20
N LEU A 89 -6.34 2.07 -7.14
CA LEU A 89 -5.10 2.88 -7.03
C LEU A 89 -5.39 4.38 -6.96
N TYR A 90 -6.38 4.85 -7.73
CA TYR A 90 -6.80 6.25 -7.67
C TYR A 90 -7.45 6.58 -6.32
N GLU A 91 -8.32 5.70 -5.80
CA GLU A 91 -8.91 5.86 -4.48
C GLU A 91 -7.84 5.87 -3.37
N LEU A 92 -6.88 4.94 -3.43
CA LEU A 92 -5.75 4.86 -2.52
C LEU A 92 -4.92 6.14 -2.54
N GLY A 93 -4.65 6.70 -3.72
CA GLY A 93 -3.97 7.99 -3.87
C GLY A 93 -4.76 9.14 -3.23
N LYS A 94 -6.06 9.22 -3.49
CA LYS A 94 -6.92 10.30 -3.02
C LYS A 94 -7.20 10.24 -1.52
N ARG A 95 -7.38 9.03 -0.98
CA ARG A 95 -7.71 8.78 0.44
C ARG A 95 -6.51 8.34 1.25
N GLN A 96 -5.30 8.49 0.71
CA GLN A 96 -4.07 8.03 1.35
C GLN A 96 -3.98 8.47 2.81
N ASP A 97 -4.17 9.77 3.08
CA ASP A 97 -4.07 10.34 4.43
C ASP A 97 -5.09 9.73 5.40
N ALA A 98 -6.36 9.63 4.98
CA ALA A 98 -7.43 9.09 5.82
C ALA A 98 -7.25 7.58 6.09
N LEU A 99 -6.94 6.80 5.05
CA LEU A 99 -6.68 5.36 5.18
C LEU A 99 -5.45 5.09 6.03
N TRP A 100 -4.44 5.95 5.91
CA TRP A 100 -3.22 5.84 6.70
C TRP A 100 -3.44 6.19 8.16
N ALA A 101 -4.21 7.23 8.44
CA ALA A 101 -4.60 7.57 9.81
C ALA A 101 -5.36 6.40 10.46
N ASP A 102 -6.32 5.82 9.76
CA ASP A 102 -7.08 4.65 10.23
C ASP A 102 -6.14 3.46 10.53
N TYR A 103 -5.25 3.13 9.60
CA TYR A 103 -4.25 2.07 9.80
C TYR A 103 -3.34 2.32 11.03
N LEU A 104 -2.88 3.56 11.23
CA LEU A 104 -2.10 3.92 12.41
C LEU A 104 -2.90 3.77 13.72
N GLU A 105 -4.19 4.12 13.69
CA GLU A 105 -5.09 3.90 14.82
C GLU A 105 -5.31 2.41 15.09
N GLU A 106 -5.49 1.59 14.06
CA GLU A 106 -5.59 0.13 14.19
C GLU A 106 -4.33 -0.48 14.80
N LEU A 107 -3.14 -0.06 14.31
CA LEU A 107 -1.86 -0.46 14.90
C LEU A 107 -1.79 -0.08 16.39
N LYS A 108 -2.18 1.15 16.73
CA LYS A 108 -2.19 1.63 18.11
C LYS A 108 -3.16 0.83 18.99
N LYS A 109 -4.37 0.53 18.50
CA LYS A 109 -5.37 -0.29 19.19
C LYS A 109 -4.86 -1.73 19.39
N ALA A 110 -4.17 -2.28 18.40
CA ALA A 110 -3.56 -3.60 18.47
C ALA A 110 -2.25 -3.64 19.28
N GLY A 111 -1.71 -2.50 19.70
CA GLY A 111 -0.39 -2.40 20.36
C GLY A 111 0.76 -2.83 19.45
N LYS A 112 0.58 -2.73 18.13
CA LYS A 112 1.57 -3.10 17.11
C LYS A 112 2.22 -1.84 16.54
N THR A 113 3.39 -2.03 15.94
CA THR A 113 4.18 -0.96 15.32
C THR A 113 4.43 -1.25 13.85
N ARG A 114 4.61 -0.18 13.08
CA ARG A 114 5.04 -0.26 11.68
C ARG A 114 6.44 -0.85 11.55
N ASP A 115 7.29 -0.51 12.52
CA ASP A 115 8.66 -0.97 12.60
C ASP A 115 8.74 -2.25 13.46
N PRO A 116 9.32 -3.34 12.95
CA PRO A 116 9.45 -4.59 13.69
C PRO A 116 10.44 -4.51 14.86
N ALA A 117 11.32 -3.50 14.90
CA ALA A 117 12.34 -3.30 15.93
C ALA A 117 11.96 -2.22 16.97
N VAL A 118 10.93 -1.41 16.74
CA VAL A 118 10.43 -0.46 17.74
C VAL A 118 9.53 -1.16 18.75
N SER A 119 10.05 -1.36 19.96
CA SER A 119 9.22 -1.65 21.13
C SER A 119 8.78 -0.34 21.77
N VAL A 120 7.48 -0.03 21.77
CA VAL A 120 6.95 1.15 22.46
C VAL A 120 7.08 0.92 23.97
N VAL A 121 8.19 1.38 24.56
CA VAL A 121 8.33 1.45 26.02
C VAL A 121 7.45 2.60 26.49
N LYS A 122 6.23 2.28 26.93
CA LYS A 122 5.33 3.23 27.55
C LYS A 122 5.81 3.45 28.98
N LEU A 123 6.61 4.48 29.22
CA LEU A 123 6.94 4.92 30.58
C LEU A 123 5.65 5.47 31.21
N MET A 124 4.96 4.63 31.96
CA MET A 124 4.00 5.08 32.96
C MET A 124 4.84 5.47 34.19
N LEU A 125 4.79 6.74 34.58
CA LEU A 125 5.26 7.20 35.89
C LEU A 125 4.41 6.56 37.00
#